data_AF-W1P032-F1
#
_entry.id   AF-W1P032-F1
#
_cell.length_a   1.000
_cell.length_b   1.000
_cell.length_c   1.000
_cell.angle_alpha   90.00
_cell.angle_beta   90.00
_cell.angle_gamma   90.00
#
_symmetry.space_group_name_H-M   'P 1'
#
loop_
_entity.id
_entity.type
_entity.pdbx_description
1 polymer ?
#
loop_
_entity_poly.entity_id
_entity_poly.type
_entity_poly.pdbx_seq_one_letter_code
_entity_poly.pdbx_strand_id
1 'polypeptide(L)'
;MGSKLMKRRNHLIRTPCTAHCINLVLDEIGELKNVKETLASIKSITKFIYNHSKILNLMREYTGRELIRHAITRFATDYLAMNSIVQSDAELRRMFTSEAWTKDKLAKSCEGRIVDGIISDKMF
;
A
#
# COMPACT_ATOMS: atom_id res chain seq x y z
N MET A 1 8.59 28.97 5.16
CA MET A 1 8.84 30.15 4.30
C MET A 1 7.71 31.21 4.25
N GLY A 2 6.54 31.03 4.90
CA GLY A 2 5.42 31.99 4.82
C GLY A 2 5.28 33.01 5.96
N SER A 3 6.08 32.88 7.03
CA SER A 3 5.90 33.65 8.28
C SER A 3 6.35 35.12 8.18
N LYS A 4 7.27 35.46 7.26
CA LYS A 4 7.77 36.84 7.10
C LYS A 4 6.79 37.79 6.40
N LEU A 5 5.86 37.26 5.58
CA LEU A 5 4.88 38.08 4.85
C LEU A 5 3.64 38.43 5.69
N MET A 6 3.28 37.58 6.67
CA MET A 6 2.10 37.78 7.53
C MET A 6 2.26 38.96 8.49
N LYS A 7 3.50 39.25 8.93
CA LYS A 7 3.78 40.42 9.79
C LYS A 7 3.52 41.78 9.11
N ARG A 8 3.36 41.83 7.78
CA ARG A 8 3.13 43.07 7.02
C ARG A 8 1.67 43.27 6.56
N ARG A 9 0.81 42.25 6.66
CA ARG A 9 -0.61 42.35 6.26
C ARG A 9 -1.52 41.62 7.25
N ASN A 10 -2.12 42.40 8.15
CA ASN A 10 -2.99 41.93 9.25
C ASN A 10 -4.31 41.30 8.78
N HIS A 11 -4.62 41.34 7.48
CA HIS A 11 -5.85 40.83 6.86
C HIS A 11 -5.64 39.50 6.09
N LEU A 12 -4.44 38.90 6.15
CA LEU A 12 -4.20 37.57 5.57
C LEU A 12 -4.47 36.48 6.60
N ILE A 13 -5.71 35.99 6.66
CA ILE A 13 -6.07 34.78 7.41
C ILE A 13 -5.68 33.57 6.55
N ARG A 14 -4.79 32.70 7.07
CA ARG A 14 -4.45 31.43 6.42
C ARG A 14 -5.32 30.33 7.02
N THR A 15 -6.30 29.86 6.26
CA THR A 15 -6.98 28.60 6.58
C THR A 15 -6.02 27.43 6.34
N PRO A 16 -5.99 26.41 7.22
CA PRO A 16 -5.18 25.23 6.98
C PRO A 16 -5.61 24.56 5.67
N CYS A 17 -4.64 24.03 4.93
CA CYS A 17 -4.91 23.36 3.66
C CYS A 17 -5.76 22.10 3.92
N THR A 18 -6.91 21.96 3.27
CA THR A 18 -7.80 20.80 3.42
C THR A 18 -7.07 19.48 3.14
N ALA A 19 -6.21 19.44 2.11
CA ALA A 19 -5.41 18.25 1.81
C ALA A 19 -4.41 17.92 2.93
N HIS A 20 -3.86 18.93 3.61
CA HIS A 20 -3.00 18.73 4.76
C HIS A 20 -3.78 18.19 5.97
N CYS A 21 -4.98 18.72 6.23
CA CYS A 21 -5.87 18.21 7.28
C CYS A 21 -6.25 16.75 7.04
N ILE A 22 -6.63 16.37 5.81
CA ILE A 22 -6.94 14.98 5.45
C ILE A 22 -5.74 14.08 5.71
N ASN A 23 -4.54 14.51 5.31
CA ASN A 23 -3.33 13.71 5.51
C ASN A 23 -2.99 13.52 7.01
N LEU A 24 -3.30 14.48 7.88
CA LEU A 24 -3.13 14.34 9.34
C LEU A 24 -4.16 13.36 9.94
N VAL A 25 -5.42 13.41 9.51
CA VAL A 25 -6.43 12.44 9.96
C VAL A 25 -6.06 11.02 9.55
N LEU A 26 -5.55 10.85 8.32
CA LEU A 26 -5.06 9.55 7.85
C LEU A 26 -3.81 9.06 8.61
N ASP A 27 -2.96 9.97 9.09
CA ASP A 27 -1.82 9.63 9.96
C ASP A 27 -2.32 9.06 11.30
N GLU A 28 -3.24 9.77 11.95
CA GLU A 28 -3.84 9.33 13.22
C GLU A 28 -4.54 7.97 13.11
N ILE A 29 -5.29 7.74 12.02
CA ILE A 29 -5.92 6.43 11.74
C ILE A 29 -4.85 5.36 11.50
N GLY A 30 -3.75 5.71 10.83
CA GLY A 30 -2.63 4.82 10.53
C GLY A 30 -1.95 4.25 11.77
N GLU A 31 -2.00 4.96 12.90
CA GLU A 31 -1.42 4.53 14.17
C GLU A 31 -2.30 3.54 14.96
N LEU A 32 -3.55 3.32 14.55
CA LEU A 32 -4.37 2.26 15.11
C LEU A 32 -3.72 0.90 14.84
N LYS A 33 -3.55 0.07 15.88
CA LYS A 33 -2.78 -1.18 15.81
C LYS A 33 -3.16 -2.07 14.63
N ASN A 34 -4.46 -2.29 14.42
CA ASN A 34 -4.99 -3.10 13.32
C ASN A 34 -4.71 -2.49 11.93
N VAL A 35 -4.80 -1.16 11.81
CA VAL A 35 -4.49 -0.44 10.56
C VAL A 35 -2.99 -0.49 10.29
N LYS A 36 -2.16 -0.31 11.31
CA LYS A 36 -0.70 -0.38 11.21
C LYS A 36 -0.22 -1.76 10.76
N GLU A 37 -0.77 -2.82 11.34
CA GLU A 37 -0.50 -4.22 10.95
C GLU A 37 -0.94 -4.47 9.50
N THR A 38 -2.14 -4.00 9.14
CA THR A 38 -2.67 -4.05 7.77
C THR A 38 -1.74 -3.35 6.78
N LEU A 39 -1.31 -2.13 7.06
CA LEU A 39 -0.42 -1.37 6.20
C LEU A 39 0.96 -2.05 6.07
N ALA A 40 1.46 -2.68 7.13
CA ALA A 40 2.69 -3.47 7.07
C ALA A 40 2.55 -4.70 6.14
N SER A 41 1.40 -5.38 6.19
CA SER A 41 1.06 -6.49 5.28
C SER A 41 1.00 -6.03 3.82
N ILE A 42 0.31 -4.91 3.56
CA ILE A 42 0.23 -4.27 2.23
C ILE A 42 1.63 -3.90 1.70
N LYS A 43 2.49 -3.31 2.55
CA LYS A 43 3.88 -2.99 2.19
C LYS A 43 4.70 -4.25 1.88
N SER A 44 4.48 -5.33 2.62
CA SER A 44 5.17 -6.61 2.40
C SER A 44 4.79 -7.23 1.06
N ILE A 45 3.49 -7.27 0.73
CA ILE A 45 2.99 -7.78 -0.56
C ILE A 45 3.56 -6.96 -1.72
N THR A 46 3.38 -5.63 -1.68
CA THR A 46 3.84 -4.76 -2.78
C THR A 46 5.35 -4.84 -2.96
N LYS A 47 6.13 -4.82 -1.86
CA LYS A 47 7.58 -4.96 -1.92
C LYS A 47 8.00 -6.28 -2.54
N PHE A 48 7.40 -7.39 -2.11
CA PHE A 48 7.72 -8.71 -2.65
C PHE A 48 7.43 -8.81 -4.16
N ILE A 49 6.24 -8.41 -4.59
CA ILE A 49 5.84 -8.46 -6.01
C ILE A 49 6.80 -7.62 -6.87
N TYR A 50 7.07 -6.37 -6.48
CA TYR A 50 7.88 -5.46 -7.30
C TYR A 50 9.39 -5.77 -7.25
N ASN A 51 9.88 -6.47 -6.22
CA ASN A 51 11.28 -6.90 -6.15
C ASN A 51 11.59 -8.11 -7.04
N HIS A 52 10.58 -8.85 -7.48
CA HIS A 52 10.76 -10.05 -8.28
C HIS A 52 10.06 -9.90 -9.63
N SER A 53 10.84 -9.63 -10.68
CA SER A 53 10.32 -9.39 -12.04
C SER A 53 9.38 -10.49 -12.55
N LYS A 54 9.68 -11.75 -12.25
CA LYS A 54 8.82 -12.89 -12.60
C LYS A 54 7.45 -12.82 -11.90
N ILE A 55 7.44 -12.49 -10.61
CA ILE A 55 6.22 -12.38 -9.80
C ILE A 55 5.42 -11.14 -10.23
N LEU A 56 6.10 -10.04 -10.54
CA LEU A 56 5.47 -8.85 -11.10
C LEU A 56 4.75 -9.15 -12.41
N ASN A 57 5.39 -9.87 -13.33
CA ASN A 57 4.77 -10.26 -14.59
C ASN A 57 3.57 -11.19 -14.36
N LEU A 58 3.69 -12.16 -13.46
CA LEU A 58 2.58 -13.05 -13.11
C LEU A 58 1.40 -12.27 -12.50
N MET A 59 1.67 -11.28 -11.64
CA MET A 59 0.62 -10.40 -11.09
C MET A 59 -0.10 -9.63 -12.20
N ARG A 60 0.63 -9.11 -13.19
CA ARG A 60 0.04 -8.40 -14.34
C ARG A 60 -0.83 -9.31 -15.20
N GLU A 61 -0.44 -10.58 -15.39
CA GLU A 61 -1.23 -11.57 -16.13
C GLU A 61 -2.57 -11.86 -15.42
N TYR A 62 -2.57 -11.94 -14.08
CA TYR A 62 -3.78 -12.23 -13.32
C TYR A 62 -4.69 -11.02 -13.09
N THR A 63 -4.10 -9.85 -12.84
CA THR A 63 -4.86 -8.64 -12.46
C THR A 63 -5.17 -7.71 -13.63
N GLY A 64 -4.39 -7.78 -14.72
CA GLY A 64 -4.50 -6.85 -15.85
C GLY A 64 -4.16 -5.39 -15.52
N ARG A 65 -3.57 -5.10 -14.35
CA ARG A 65 -3.28 -3.74 -13.90
C ARG A 65 -2.03 -3.67 -13.00
N GLU A 66 -1.61 -2.44 -12.68
CA GLU A 66 -0.57 -2.20 -11.68
C GLU A 66 -1.19 -1.98 -10.30
N LEU A 67 -0.51 -2.48 -9.26
CA LEU A 67 -0.80 -2.10 -7.88
C LEU A 67 -0.19 -0.73 -7.57
N ILE A 68 -0.89 0.07 -6.78
CA ILE A 68 -0.37 1.36 -6.31
C ILE A 68 0.76 1.08 -5.32
N ARG A 69 1.91 1.70 -5.55
CA ARG A 69 3.07 1.58 -4.67
C ARG A 69 2.97 2.60 -3.55
N HIS A 70 3.31 2.16 -2.36
CA HIS A 70 3.42 3.03 -1.20
C HIS A 70 4.50 4.12 -1.44
N ALA A 71 4.18 5.37 -1.05
CA ALA A 71 5.11 6.49 -1.11
C ALA A 71 5.61 6.83 0.30
N ILE A 72 6.90 7.13 0.44
CA ILE A 72 7.60 7.30 1.72
C ILE A 72 6.96 8.39 2.63
N THR A 73 6.28 9.39 2.06
CA THR A 73 5.89 10.61 2.80
C THR A 73 4.43 11.03 2.68
N ARG A 74 3.51 10.16 2.21
CA ARG A 74 2.10 10.53 2.03
C ARG A 74 1.16 9.40 2.43
N PHE A 75 0.55 9.51 3.61
CA PHE A 75 -0.43 8.54 4.14
C PHE A 75 -1.56 8.24 3.14
N ALA A 76 -2.06 9.26 2.43
CA ALA A 76 -3.06 9.06 1.39
C ALA A 76 -2.63 7.99 0.36
N THR A 77 -1.34 7.87 0.04
CA THR A 77 -0.83 6.84 -0.87
C THR A 77 -0.87 5.44 -0.26
N ASP A 78 -0.71 5.28 1.06
CA ASP A 78 -0.83 4.00 1.79
C ASP A 78 -2.24 3.45 1.65
N TYR A 79 -3.25 4.31 1.87
CA TYR A 79 -4.65 3.95 1.73
C TYR A 79 -5.02 3.65 0.28
N LEU A 80 -4.43 4.37 -0.69
CA LEU A 80 -4.60 4.06 -2.10
C LEU A 80 -3.93 2.73 -2.49
N ALA A 81 -2.75 2.42 -1.94
CA ALA A 81 -2.08 1.13 -2.11
C ALA A 81 -2.92 -0.01 -1.54
N MET A 82 -3.43 0.15 -0.32
CA MET A 82 -4.37 -0.77 0.31
C MET A 82 -5.59 -1.01 -0.58
N ASN A 83 -6.25 0.05 -1.04
CA ASN A 83 -7.41 -0.05 -1.93
C ASN A 83 -7.08 -0.79 -3.23
N SER A 84 -5.90 -0.57 -3.82
CA SER A 84 -5.49 -1.26 -5.05
C SER A 84 -5.32 -2.78 -4.86
N ILE A 85 -4.87 -3.21 -3.68
CA ILE A 85 -4.78 -4.64 -3.32
C ILE A 85 -6.15 -5.21 -3.07
N VAL A 86 -7.01 -4.53 -2.29
CA VAL A 86 -8.38 -4.99 -2.00
C VAL A 86 -9.16 -5.19 -3.30
N GLN A 87 -9.06 -4.26 -4.25
CA GLN A 87 -9.72 -4.41 -5.53
C GLN A 87 -9.19 -5.61 -6.34
N SER A 88 -7.96 -6.06 -6.09
CA SER A 88 -7.27 -7.15 -6.81
C SER A 88 -7.25 -8.46 -5.99
N ASP A 89 -7.96 -8.52 -4.87
CA ASP A 89 -7.83 -9.62 -3.89
C ASP A 89 -8.12 -10.97 -4.55
N ALA A 90 -9.23 -11.08 -5.28
CA ALA A 90 -9.61 -12.32 -5.94
C ALA A 90 -8.56 -12.79 -6.97
N GLU A 91 -8.00 -11.87 -7.75
CA GLU A 91 -6.95 -12.12 -8.73
C GLU A 91 -5.64 -12.54 -8.05
N LEU A 92 -5.24 -11.84 -6.99
CA LEU A 92 -4.04 -12.15 -6.21
C LEU A 92 -4.17 -13.52 -5.53
N ARG A 93 -5.32 -13.85 -4.95
CA ARG A 93 -5.59 -15.18 -4.41
C ARG A 93 -5.47 -16.27 -5.47
N ARG A 94 -6.06 -16.05 -6.66
CA ARG A 94 -5.91 -16.98 -7.78
C ARG A 94 -4.46 -17.14 -8.22
N MET A 95 -3.70 -16.04 -8.27
CA MET A 95 -2.27 -16.06 -8.57
C MET A 95 -1.49 -16.89 -7.55
N PHE A 96 -1.71 -16.69 -6.25
CA PHE A 96 -1.00 -17.38 -5.16
C PHE A 96 -1.49 -18.82 -4.92
N THR A 97 -2.55 -19.26 -5.60
CA THR A 97 -2.96 -20.67 -5.63
C THR A 97 -2.59 -21.35 -6.95
N SER A 98 -2.02 -20.61 -7.90
CA SER A 98 -1.70 -21.13 -9.23
C SER A 98 -0.53 -22.11 -9.23
N GLU A 99 -0.50 -22.98 -10.24
CA GLU A 99 0.63 -23.88 -10.47
C GLU A 99 1.93 -23.11 -10.74
N ALA A 100 1.82 -21.96 -11.43
CA ALA A 100 2.95 -21.08 -11.72
C ALA A 100 3.62 -20.54 -10.46
N TRP A 101 2.82 -20.22 -9.42
CA TRP A 101 3.33 -19.81 -8.11
C TRP A 101 3.84 -21.00 -7.30
N THR A 102 3.00 -22.03 -7.10
CA THR A 102 3.31 -23.16 -6.20
C THR A 102 4.55 -23.96 -6.62
N LYS A 103 4.88 -23.99 -7.92
CA LYS A 103 6.12 -24.59 -8.43
C LYS A 103 7.34 -23.66 -8.39
N ASP A 104 7.16 -22.37 -8.13
CA ASP A 104 8.26 -21.41 -8.09
C ASP A 104 9.14 -21.59 -6.84
N LYS A 105 10.42 -21.25 -6.95
CA LYS A 105 11.36 -21.29 -5.81
C LYS A 105 11.01 -20.23 -4.78
N LEU A 106 10.48 -19.09 -5.21
CA LEU A 106 10.07 -17.99 -4.33
C LEU A 106 8.90 -18.38 -3.42
N ALA A 107 7.99 -19.26 -3.85
CA ALA A 107 6.92 -19.77 -2.98
C ALA A 107 7.45 -20.54 -1.76
N LYS A 108 8.63 -21.14 -1.87
CA LYS A 108 9.30 -21.87 -0.77
C LYS A 108 10.21 -20.97 0.08
N SER A 109 10.48 -19.74 -0.36
CA SER A 109 11.31 -18.79 0.38
C SER A 109 10.63 -18.33 1.67
N CYS A 110 11.40 -17.77 2.60
CA CYS A 110 10.84 -17.17 3.81
C CYS A 110 9.87 -16.03 3.48
N GLU A 111 10.29 -15.12 2.59
CA GLU A 111 9.49 -13.96 2.16
C GLU A 111 8.22 -14.38 1.43
N GLY A 112 8.33 -15.34 0.52
CA GLY A 112 7.18 -15.87 -0.22
C GLY A 112 6.14 -16.52 0.69
N ARG A 113 6.55 -17.32 1.67
CA ARG A 113 5.61 -17.93 2.64
C ARG A 113 4.92 -16.90 3.52
N ILE A 114 5.61 -15.82 3.90
CA ILE A 114 4.99 -14.72 4.65
C ILE A 114 3.89 -14.07 3.81
N VAL A 115 4.21 -13.71 2.57
CA VAL A 115 3.24 -13.06 1.67
C VAL A 115 2.09 -13.99 1.30
N ASP A 116 2.37 -15.26 1.06
CA ASP A 116 1.37 -16.31 0.81
C ASP A 116 0.41 -16.47 1.99
N GLY A 117 0.94 -16.46 3.22
CA GLY A 117 0.14 -16.48 4.44
C GLY A 117 -0.76 -15.25 4.57
N ILE A 118 -0.24 -14.05 4.28
CA ILE A 118 -1.00 -12.80 4.33
C ILE A 118 -2.14 -12.81 3.29
N ILE A 119 -1.90 -13.30 2.08
CA ILE A 119 -2.91 -13.35 1.00
C ILE A 119 -3.93 -14.48 1.25
N SER A 120 -3.49 -15.59 1.84
CA SER A 120 -4.35 -16.75 2.11
C SER A 120 -5.27 -16.53 3.30
N ASP A 121 -4.76 -15.92 4.38
CA ASP A 121 -5.62 -15.42 5.45
C ASP A 121 -6.63 -14.44 4.84
N LYS A 122 -7.86 -14.40 5.35
CA LYS A 122 -8.89 -13.51 4.80
C LYS A 122 -8.30 -12.10 4.76
N MET A 123 -8.15 -11.52 3.56
CA MET A 123 -7.51 -10.23 3.35
C MET A 123 -8.48 -9.20 3.91
N PHE A 124 -8.27 -8.84 5.17
CA PHE A 124 -9.01 -7.86 5.97
C PHE A 124 -10.41 -8.33 6.40
#